data_AF-A0A5J5CIU6-F1
#
_entry.id   AF-A0A5J5CIU6-F1
#
_cell.length_a   1.000
_cell.length_b   1.000
_cell.length_c   1.000
_cell.angle_alpha   90.00
_cell.angle_beta   90.00
_cell.angle_gamma   90.00
#
_symmetry.space_group_name_H-M   'P 1'
#
loop_
_entity.id
_entity.type
_entity.pdbx_description
1 polymer ?
#
loop_
_entity_poly.entity_id
_entity_poly.type
_entity_poly.pdbx_seq_one_letter_code
_entity_poly.pdbx_strand_id
1 'polypeptide(L)'
;MKGAAVFLGLLLCLHRTWAQGESGGIQDVKATHDQSSSQTNTSPDIWAELKELRDMTIEQMVELRNSKSKIEKLEQENTVLEARMSSNENEVEELRRENAGIFTAPVRGAYYFRLTGWGVKGSTHISFSLYHNNRQITRCHDANDTLGFISVSNAFVLQLNQGDVVYTVLKSGYHIYDDSFNRTTF
;
A
#
# COMPACT_ATOMS: atom_id res chain seq x y z
N MET A 1 -8.34 -15.22 -23.41
CA MET A 1 -9.28 -16.24 -22.88
C MET A 1 -10.09 -16.99 -23.95
N LYS A 2 -10.20 -16.51 -25.20
CA LYS A 2 -11.00 -17.20 -26.23
C LYS A 2 -10.32 -18.44 -26.85
N GLY A 3 -8.98 -18.55 -26.82
CA GLY A 3 -8.25 -19.70 -27.36
C GLY A 3 -8.28 -20.96 -26.47
N ALA A 4 -8.15 -20.80 -25.14
CA ALA A 4 -8.10 -21.94 -24.21
C ALA A 4 -9.41 -22.76 -24.19
N ALA A 5 -10.56 -22.13 -24.40
CA ALA A 5 -11.85 -22.80 -24.45
C ALA A 5 -12.01 -23.67 -25.71
N VAL A 6 -11.38 -23.29 -26.83
CA VAL A 6 -11.41 -24.05 -28.09
C VAL A 6 -10.55 -25.32 -27.96
N PHE A 7 -9.43 -25.25 -27.24
CA PHE A 7 -8.55 -26.41 -26.99
C PHE A 7 -9.18 -27.48 -26.08
N LEU A 8 -9.90 -27.08 -25.02
CA LEU A 8 -10.63 -28.05 -24.18
C LEU A 8 -11.80 -28.72 -24.91
N GLY A 9 -12.44 -28.01 -25.86
CA GLY A 9 -13.52 -28.57 -26.68
C GLY A 9 -13.06 -29.65 -27.65
N LEU A 10 -11.90 -29.48 -28.29
CA LEU A 10 -11.36 -30.43 -29.26
C LEU A 10 -10.80 -31.71 -28.61
N LEU A 11 -10.20 -31.60 -27.42
CA LEU A 11 -9.65 -32.75 -26.67
C LEU A 11 -10.74 -33.72 -26.15
N LEU A 12 -11.95 -33.22 -25.84
CA LEU A 12 -13.05 -34.06 -25.36
C LEU A 12 -13.78 -34.81 -26.49
N CYS A 13 -13.71 -34.31 -27.74
CA CYS A 13 -14.34 -34.96 -28.90
C CYS A 13 -13.61 -36.23 -29.38
N LEU A 14 -12.32 -36.37 -29.09
CA LEU A 14 -11.50 -37.50 -29.55
C LEU A 14 -11.53 -38.74 -28.62
N HIS A 15 -12.15 -38.65 -27.44
CA HIS A 15 -12.19 -39.76 -26.47
C HIS A 15 -13.51 -40.56 -26.46
N ARG A 16 -14.50 -40.23 -27.29
CA ARG A 16 -15.81 -40.90 -27.32
C ARG A 16 -16.02 -41.96 -28.41
N THR A 17 -15.07 -42.15 -29.33
CA THR A 17 -15.28 -42.99 -30.54
C THR A 17 -14.61 -44.37 -30.51
N TRP A 18 -14.16 -44.85 -29.34
CA TRP A 18 -13.54 -46.18 -29.21
C TRP A 18 -14.18 -47.00 -28.09
N ALA A 19 -15.46 -47.37 -28.27
CA ALA A 19 -16.11 -48.43 -27.49
C ALA A 19 -17.39 -48.92 -28.16
N GLN A 20 -17.31 -49.90 -29.09
CA GLN A 20 -18.29 -50.99 -29.26
C GLN A 20 -17.73 -52.00 -30.28
N GLY A 21 -17.50 -53.24 -29.84
CA GLY A 21 -16.86 -54.31 -30.59
C GLY A 21 -17.77 -55.13 -31.53
N GLU A 22 -17.09 -55.98 -32.30
CA GLU A 22 -17.52 -56.88 -33.37
C GLU A 22 -18.56 -57.95 -32.99
N SER A 23 -19.37 -58.38 -33.98
CA SER A 23 -19.82 -59.78 -34.11
C SER A 23 -20.34 -60.10 -35.52
N GLY A 24 -19.54 -60.84 -36.30
CA GLY A 24 -19.89 -62.03 -37.10
C GLY A 24 -20.97 -61.99 -38.21
N GLY A 25 -20.57 -62.40 -39.43
CA GLY A 25 -21.47 -63.00 -40.43
C GLY A 25 -21.04 -62.81 -41.89
N ILE A 26 -20.56 -63.88 -42.53
CA ILE A 26 -20.31 -63.98 -43.98
C ILE A 26 -21.63 -64.30 -44.69
N GLN A 27 -22.01 -63.56 -45.74
CA GLN A 27 -22.48 -64.14 -47.02
C GLN A 27 -22.77 -63.10 -48.12
N ASP A 28 -22.28 -63.47 -49.30
CA ASP A 28 -22.85 -63.34 -50.65
C ASP A 28 -22.61 -62.12 -51.56
N VAL A 29 -22.34 -62.51 -52.81
CA VAL A 29 -21.89 -61.72 -53.95
C VAL A 29 -23.07 -61.10 -54.69
N LYS A 30 -23.04 -59.80 -55.02
CA LYS A 30 -23.53 -59.33 -56.33
C LYS A 30 -23.05 -57.94 -56.74
N ALA A 31 -22.70 -57.87 -58.01
CA ALA A 31 -22.15 -56.76 -58.80
C ALA A 31 -22.92 -55.42 -58.69
N THR A 32 -22.21 -54.30 -58.82
CA THR A 32 -22.13 -53.50 -60.07
C THR A 32 -21.49 -52.11 -59.82
N HIS A 33 -20.73 -51.67 -60.82
CA HIS A 33 -20.53 -50.28 -61.23
C HIS A 33 -19.75 -49.33 -60.30
N ASP A 34 -18.42 -49.27 -60.48
CA ASP A 34 -17.61 -48.16 -59.98
C ASP A 34 -17.40 -47.10 -61.07
N GLN A 35 -18.06 -45.96 -60.86
CA GLN A 35 -17.68 -44.68 -61.45
C GLN A 35 -16.42 -44.17 -60.75
N SER A 36 -15.42 -43.84 -61.55
CA SER A 36 -14.28 -43.02 -61.17
C SER A 36 -14.77 -41.64 -60.70
N SER A 37 -14.57 -41.33 -59.42
CA SER A 37 -14.54 -39.95 -58.92
C SER A 37 -13.40 -39.83 -57.92
N SER A 38 -12.36 -39.12 -58.34
CA SER A 38 -11.18 -38.78 -57.54
C SER A 38 -11.57 -37.82 -56.41
N GLN A 39 -11.75 -38.36 -55.20
CA GLN A 39 -11.66 -37.61 -53.96
C GLN A 39 -10.23 -37.71 -53.42
N THR A 40 -9.42 -36.67 -53.64
CA THR A 40 -8.24 -36.45 -52.80
C THR A 40 -8.74 -35.90 -51.46
N ASN A 41 -9.10 -36.79 -50.55
CA ASN A 41 -9.22 -36.44 -49.14
C ASN A 41 -7.82 -36.08 -48.66
N THR A 42 -7.47 -34.79 -48.69
CA THR A 42 -6.27 -34.28 -48.01
C THR A 42 -6.48 -34.43 -46.52
N SER A 43 -5.97 -35.55 -45.98
CA SER A 43 -5.70 -35.72 -44.57
C SER A 43 -4.83 -34.54 -44.11
N PRO A 44 -5.15 -33.85 -43.00
CA PRO A 44 -4.28 -32.81 -42.45
C PRO A 44 -2.88 -33.38 -42.32
N ASP A 45 -1.91 -32.78 -42.99
CA ASP A 45 -0.53 -33.25 -42.94
C ASP A 45 -0.05 -33.09 -41.49
N ILE A 46 0.18 -34.22 -40.82
CA ILE A 46 0.61 -34.28 -39.41
C ILE A 46 1.83 -33.37 -39.18
N TRP A 47 2.65 -33.19 -40.21
CA TRP A 47 3.78 -32.28 -40.20
C TRP A 47 3.41 -30.80 -40.08
N ALA A 48 2.30 -30.37 -40.69
CA ALA A 48 1.81 -28.99 -40.60
C ALA A 48 1.37 -28.66 -39.16
N GLU A 49 0.59 -29.54 -38.52
CA GLU A 49 0.15 -29.36 -37.13
C GLU A 49 1.34 -29.36 -36.16
N LEU A 50 2.32 -30.26 -36.34
CA LEU A 50 3.54 -30.28 -35.53
C LEU A 50 4.37 -29.00 -35.68
N LYS A 51 4.43 -28.44 -36.90
CA LYS A 51 5.12 -27.18 -37.16
C LYS A 51 4.42 -26.00 -36.47
N GLU A 52 3.10 -25.95 -36.52
CA GLU A 52 2.32 -24.93 -35.82
C GLU A 52 2.45 -25.04 -34.29
N LEU A 53 2.40 -26.26 -33.74
CA LEU A 53 2.63 -26.48 -32.30
C LEU A 53 4.03 -26.02 -31.87
N ARG A 54 5.06 -26.29 -32.68
CA ARG A 54 6.42 -25.80 -32.42
C ARG A 54 6.48 -24.27 -32.45
N ASP A 55 5.93 -23.64 -33.47
CA ASP A 55 5.98 -22.19 -33.63
C ASP A 55 5.21 -21.48 -32.49
N MET A 56 4.06 -22.03 -32.08
CA MET A 56 3.32 -21.58 -30.91
C MET A 56 4.09 -21.79 -29.60
N THR A 57 4.80 -22.90 -29.45
CA THR A 57 5.65 -23.16 -28.27
C THR A 57 6.78 -22.13 -28.20
N ILE A 58 7.37 -21.78 -29.34
CA ILE A 58 8.40 -20.73 -29.41
C ILE A 58 7.81 -19.37 -29.02
N GLU A 59 6.62 -19.03 -29.53
CA GLU A 59 5.93 -17.78 -29.19
C GLU A 59 5.65 -17.69 -27.68
N GLN A 60 5.12 -18.76 -27.08
CA GLN A 60 4.89 -18.83 -25.63
C GLN A 60 6.18 -18.66 -24.82
N MET A 61 7.29 -19.26 -25.24
CA MET A 61 8.58 -19.08 -24.56
C MET A 61 9.08 -17.63 -24.62
N VAL A 62 8.85 -16.93 -25.73
CA VAL A 62 9.21 -15.51 -25.87
C VAL A 62 8.34 -14.65 -24.95
N GLU A 63 7.03 -14.87 -24.90
CA GLU A 63 6.13 -14.16 -23.98
C GLU A 63 6.48 -14.40 -22.51
N LEU A 64 6.84 -15.65 -22.15
CA LEU A 64 7.30 -15.99 -20.81
C LEU A 64 8.59 -15.27 -20.45
N ARG A 65 9.54 -15.16 -21.38
CA ARG A 65 10.78 -14.42 -21.14
C ARG A 65 10.52 -12.92 -20.94
N ASN A 66 9.63 -12.34 -21.74
CA ASN A 66 9.26 -10.93 -21.63
C ASN A 66 8.54 -10.64 -20.31
N SER A 67 7.60 -11.51 -19.93
CA SER A 67 6.89 -11.36 -18.66
C SER A 67 7.82 -11.54 -17.45
N LYS A 68 8.74 -12.51 -17.49
CA LYS A 68 9.78 -12.69 -16.47
C LYS A 68 10.64 -11.42 -16.30
N SER A 69 11.13 -10.85 -17.40
CA SER A 69 11.92 -9.61 -17.33
C SER A 69 11.13 -8.44 -16.76
N LYS A 70 9.83 -8.34 -17.08
CA LYS A 70 8.96 -7.31 -16.51
C LYS A 70 8.73 -7.50 -15.01
N ILE A 71 8.60 -8.74 -14.54
CA ILE A 71 8.47 -9.07 -13.12
C ILE A 71 9.74 -8.66 -12.37
N GLU A 72 10.92 -9.03 -12.87
CA GLU A 72 12.21 -8.65 -12.27
C GLU A 72 12.34 -7.11 -12.16
N LYS A 73 11.92 -6.38 -13.20
CA LYS A 73 11.92 -4.92 -13.16
C LYS A 73 10.95 -4.35 -12.10
N LEU A 74 9.75 -4.91 -12.02
CA LEU A 74 8.74 -4.48 -11.03
C LEU A 74 9.19 -4.78 -9.60
N GLU A 75 9.82 -5.93 -9.36
CA GLU A 75 10.42 -6.27 -8.07
C GLU A 75 11.50 -5.25 -7.68
N GLN A 76 12.38 -4.88 -8.62
CA GLN A 76 13.36 -3.84 -8.37
C GLN A 76 12.72 -2.48 -8.07
N GLU A 77 11.70 -2.06 -8.84
CA GLU A 77 10.96 -0.81 -8.58
C GLU A 77 10.32 -0.82 -7.19
N ASN A 78 9.76 -1.95 -6.75
CA ASN A 78 9.19 -2.10 -5.40
C ASN A 78 10.25 -1.93 -4.31
N THR A 79 11.44 -2.54 -4.44
CA THR A 79 12.50 -2.35 -3.43
C THR A 79 12.94 -0.90 -3.30
N VAL A 80 13.02 -0.17 -4.42
CA VAL A 80 13.35 1.25 -4.42
C VAL A 80 12.25 2.07 -3.77
N LEU A 81 10.98 1.75 -4.06
CA LEU A 81 9.84 2.41 -3.44
C LEU A 81 9.80 2.17 -1.93
N GLU A 82 10.05 0.95 -1.46
CA GLU A 82 10.13 0.63 -0.03
C GLU A 82 11.22 1.44 0.68
N ALA A 83 12.42 1.52 0.09
CA ALA A 83 13.50 2.33 0.64
C ALA A 83 13.13 3.82 0.71
N ARG A 84 12.48 4.36 -0.32
CA ARG A 84 12.01 5.76 -0.36
C ARG A 84 10.90 6.01 0.66
N MET A 85 9.96 5.09 0.82
CA MET A 85 8.90 5.22 1.82
C MET A 85 9.49 5.26 3.23
N SER A 86 10.43 4.37 3.55
CA SER A 86 11.11 4.38 4.85
C SER A 86 11.87 5.70 5.10
N SER A 87 12.55 6.24 4.09
CA SER A 87 13.18 7.56 4.19
C SER A 87 12.17 8.67 4.45
N ASN A 88 11.06 8.68 3.70
CA ASN A 88 10.03 9.70 3.85
C ASN A 88 9.31 9.61 5.21
N GLU A 89 9.09 8.40 5.74
CA GLU A 89 8.52 8.20 7.08
C GLU A 89 9.42 8.82 8.16
N ASN A 90 10.74 8.62 8.04
CA ASN A 90 11.69 9.23 8.97
C ASN A 90 11.69 10.76 8.88
N GLU A 91 11.64 11.32 7.67
CA GLU A 91 11.56 12.77 7.43
C GLU A 91 10.26 13.36 8.00
N VAL A 92 9.12 12.70 7.80
CA VAL A 92 7.83 13.13 8.36
C VAL A 92 7.87 13.12 9.90
N GLU A 93 8.45 12.10 10.51
CA GLU A 93 8.59 12.06 11.97
C GLU A 93 9.57 13.12 12.49
N GLU A 94 10.61 13.46 11.74
CA GLU A 94 11.52 14.56 12.08
C GLU A 94 10.83 15.92 12.01
N LEU A 95 10.15 16.22 10.89
CA LEU A 95 9.36 17.45 10.73
C LEU A 95 8.26 17.56 11.78
N ARG A 96 7.63 16.44 12.15
CA ARG A 96 6.62 16.42 13.22
C ARG A 96 7.24 16.78 14.57
N ARG A 97 8.45 16.31 14.88
CA ARG A 97 9.17 16.70 16.10
C ARG A 97 9.52 18.19 16.08
N GLU A 98 10.06 18.69 14.96
CA GLU A 98 10.42 20.11 14.82
C GLU A 98 9.22 21.05 14.97
N ASN A 99 8.08 20.70 14.36
CA ASN A 99 6.90 21.57 14.36
C ASN A 99 6.00 21.43 15.59
N ALA A 100 6.11 20.37 16.39
CA ALA A 100 5.16 20.10 17.47
C ALA A 100 5.52 20.73 18.83
N GLY A 101 6.62 21.48 18.94
CA GLY A 101 7.07 22.02 20.23
C GLY A 101 7.35 20.91 21.25
N ILE A 102 7.94 19.81 20.77
CA ILE A 102 8.23 18.62 21.56
C ILE A 102 9.67 18.66 22.05
N PHE A 103 9.86 18.54 23.37
CA PHE A 103 11.15 18.31 24.00
C PHE A 103 11.37 16.82 24.25
N THR A 104 12.51 16.28 23.82
CA THR A 104 12.93 14.91 24.16
C THR A 104 14.19 14.97 25.01
N ALA A 105 14.16 14.37 26.19
CA ALA A 105 15.29 14.39 27.11
C ALA A 105 16.49 13.62 26.52
N PRO A 106 17.63 14.28 26.27
CA PRO A 106 18.80 13.62 25.67
C PRO A 106 19.52 12.70 26.66
N VAL A 107 19.38 12.95 27.97
CA VAL A 107 19.99 12.19 29.07
C VAL A 107 19.05 12.15 30.27
N ARG A 108 19.35 11.29 31.25
CA ARG A 108 18.64 11.30 32.53
C ARG A 108 19.04 12.53 33.34
N GLY A 109 18.07 13.30 33.83
CA GLY A 109 18.35 14.52 34.59
C GLY A 109 17.10 15.20 35.13
N ALA A 110 17.32 16.25 35.93
CA ALA A 110 16.28 17.17 36.34
C ALA A 110 16.21 18.32 35.34
N TYR A 111 15.03 18.55 34.76
CA TYR A 111 14.78 19.55 33.72
C TYR A 111 13.80 20.58 34.24
N TYR A 112 14.13 21.86 34.07
CA TYR A 112 13.26 22.99 34.40
C TYR A 112 12.53 23.47 33.17
N PHE A 113 11.20 23.47 33.21
CA PHE A 113 10.33 23.99 32.17
C PHE A 113 9.57 25.18 32.70
N ARG A 114 9.52 26.28 31.95
CA ARG A 114 8.74 27.46 32.29
C ARG A 114 7.89 27.87 31.10
N LEU A 115 6.60 28.02 31.34
CA LEU A 115 5.64 28.32 30.30
C LEU A 115 4.89 29.57 30.68
N THR A 116 4.71 30.47 29.71
CA THR A 116 3.86 31.64 29.83
C THR A 116 3.04 31.79 28.56
N GLY A 117 1.72 31.65 28.67
CA GLY A 117 0.79 31.89 27.57
C GLY A 117 0.04 33.20 27.76
N TRP A 118 -0.15 33.96 26.68
CA TRP A 118 -0.92 35.19 26.68
C TRP A 118 -2.29 35.03 26.03
N GLY A 119 -3.25 35.84 26.49
CA GLY A 119 -4.60 35.90 25.95
C GLY A 119 -5.02 37.34 25.68
N VAL A 120 -5.90 37.53 24.70
CA VAL A 120 -6.49 38.84 24.33
C VAL A 120 -7.99 38.87 24.60
N LYS A 121 -8.54 40.09 24.66
CA LYS A 121 -9.98 40.33 24.73
C LYS A 121 -10.71 39.54 23.64
N GLY A 122 -11.76 38.82 24.04
CA GLY A 122 -12.58 37.99 23.13
C GLY A 122 -12.21 36.51 23.14
N SER A 123 -11.13 36.12 23.82
CA SER A 123 -10.85 34.72 24.16
C SER A 123 -11.57 34.37 25.45
N THR A 124 -12.69 33.64 25.39
CA THR A 124 -13.45 33.25 26.59
C THR A 124 -12.60 32.47 27.60
N HIS A 125 -11.67 31.62 27.13
CA HIS A 125 -10.74 30.89 27.99
C HIS A 125 -9.35 30.74 27.36
N ILE A 126 -8.32 30.98 28.15
CA ILE A 126 -6.93 30.64 27.82
C ILE A 126 -6.57 29.34 28.55
N SER A 127 -5.94 28.41 27.84
CA SER A 127 -5.39 27.23 28.48
C SER A 127 -4.31 26.56 27.66
N PHE A 128 -3.27 26.07 28.33
CA PHE A 128 -2.37 25.07 27.78
C PHE A 128 -2.11 24.00 28.83
N SER A 129 -1.81 22.79 28.39
CA SER A 129 -1.52 21.66 29.27
C SER A 129 -0.12 21.12 28.96
N LEU A 130 0.63 20.78 30.00
CA LEU A 130 1.94 20.13 29.86
C LEU A 130 1.76 18.62 29.97
N TYR A 131 2.37 17.89 29.04
CA TYR A 131 2.37 16.42 29.00
C TYR A 131 3.79 15.88 29.19
N HIS A 132 3.90 14.75 29.87
CA HIS A 132 5.10 13.91 29.94
C HIS A 132 4.68 12.49 29.53
N ASN A 133 5.29 11.94 28.48
CA ASN A 133 5.01 10.60 27.96
C ASN A 133 3.49 10.31 27.82
N ASN A 134 2.77 11.22 27.14
CA ASN A 134 1.32 11.17 26.91
C ASN A 134 0.44 11.31 28.16
N ARG A 135 1.02 11.54 29.34
CA ARG A 135 0.27 11.84 30.56
C ARG A 135 0.25 13.34 30.82
N GLN A 136 -0.94 13.89 30.99
CA GLN A 136 -1.10 15.29 31.38
C GLN A 136 -0.57 15.48 32.81
N ILE A 137 0.44 16.34 32.98
CA ILE A 137 1.02 16.70 34.28
C ILE A 137 0.24 17.83 34.91
N THR A 138 -0.11 18.84 34.12
CA THR A 138 -0.81 20.03 34.60
C THR A 138 -1.68 20.65 33.52
N ARG A 139 -2.56 21.53 33.97
CA ARG A 139 -3.30 22.46 33.11
C ARG A 139 -3.08 23.87 33.64
N CYS A 140 -2.60 24.75 32.78
CA CYS A 140 -2.65 26.18 32.99
C CYS A 140 -3.95 26.67 32.36
N HIS A 141 -4.80 27.36 33.12
CA HIS A 141 -6.11 27.80 32.68
C HIS A 141 -6.50 29.10 33.35
N ASP A 142 -7.07 30.02 32.58
CA ASP A 142 -7.76 31.19 33.11
C ASP A 142 -8.88 31.65 32.16
N ALA A 143 -9.83 32.42 32.67
CA ALA A 143 -10.86 33.07 31.87
C ALA A 143 -10.44 34.51 31.56
N ASN A 144 -10.54 34.94 30.30
CA ASN A 144 -10.29 36.35 29.97
C ASN A 144 -11.60 37.15 29.94
N ASP A 145 -12.13 37.44 31.13
CA ASP A 145 -13.30 38.29 31.30
C ASP A 145 -12.94 39.79 31.30
N THR A 146 -11.65 40.12 31.12
CA THR A 146 -11.15 41.49 31.17
C THR A 146 -11.05 42.12 29.78
N LEU A 147 -11.06 43.46 29.73
CA LEU A 147 -10.93 44.20 28.47
C LEU A 147 -9.49 44.23 27.91
N GLY A 148 -8.53 43.59 28.59
CA GLY A 148 -7.10 43.68 28.30
C GLY A 148 -6.45 42.34 27.98
N PHE A 149 -5.12 42.35 28.02
CA PHE A 149 -4.31 41.14 27.93
C PHE A 149 -4.26 40.45 29.29
N ILE A 150 -4.34 39.12 29.27
CA ILE A 150 -4.03 38.29 30.44
C ILE A 150 -2.89 37.34 30.12
N SER A 151 -2.23 36.83 31.16
CA SER A 151 -1.19 35.82 31.02
C SER A 151 -1.38 34.73 32.05
N VAL A 152 -1.18 33.48 31.64
CA VAL A 152 -1.13 32.34 32.53
C VAL A 152 0.26 31.74 32.46
N SER A 153 0.91 31.60 33.62
CA SER A 153 2.27 31.09 33.71
C SER A 153 2.38 29.97 34.71
N ASN A 154 3.25 29.00 34.43
CA ASN A 154 3.61 27.97 35.40
C ASN A 154 5.02 27.44 35.10
N ALA A 155 5.64 26.81 36.09
CA ALA A 155 6.97 26.24 35.97
C ALA A 155 7.08 24.93 36.74
N PHE A 156 7.87 24.00 36.20
CA PHE A 156 8.02 22.65 36.73
C PHE A 156 9.47 22.21 36.68
N VAL A 157 9.86 21.42 37.68
CA VAL A 157 11.07 20.59 37.61
C VAL A 157 10.63 19.14 37.45
N LEU A 158 11.04 18.51 36.35
CA LEU A 158 10.73 17.11 36.06
C LEU A 158 12.02 16.29 36.04
N GLN A 159 12.03 15.16 36.74
CA GLN A 159 13.06 14.14 36.57
C GLN A 159 12.71 13.31 35.34
N LEU A 160 13.53 13.39 34.30
CA LEU A 160 13.32 12.68 33.04
C LEU A 160 14.41 11.62 32.85
N ASN A 161 14.06 10.53 32.16
CA ASN A 161 15.01 9.57 31.61
C ASN A 161 15.35 9.94 30.16
N GLN A 162 16.45 9.41 29.62
CA GLN A 162 16.77 9.56 28.20
C GLN A 162 15.61 9.04 27.34
N GLY A 163 15.17 9.84 26.37
CA GLY A 163 14.06 9.52 25.48
C GLY A 163 12.67 9.90 26.00
N ASP A 164 12.54 10.36 27.25
CA ASP A 164 11.28 10.90 27.75
C ASP A 164 10.88 12.15 26.97
N VAL A 165 9.58 12.29 26.72
CA VAL A 165 9.01 13.34 25.87
C VAL A 165 8.14 14.28 26.69
N VAL A 166 8.38 15.59 26.56
CA VAL A 166 7.61 16.67 27.19
C VAL A 166 7.10 17.62 26.12
N TYR A 167 5.82 17.97 26.16
CA TYR A 167 5.21 18.84 25.15
C TYR A 167 3.97 19.55 25.69
N THR A 168 3.57 20.62 25.02
CA THR A 168 2.38 21.39 25.36
C THR A 168 1.23 21.11 24.41
N VAL A 169 0.01 21.07 24.94
CA VAL A 169 -1.20 20.93 24.13
C VAL A 169 -2.17 22.06 24.45
N LEU A 170 -2.60 22.75 23.40
CA LEU A 170 -3.77 23.62 23.39
C LEU A 170 -5.00 22.77 23.05
N LYS A 171 -5.93 22.61 24.00
CA LYS A 171 -7.19 21.88 23.73
C LYS A 171 -8.13 22.74 22.89
N SER A 172 -8.99 22.08 22.10
CA SER A 172 -10.05 22.77 21.35
C SER A 172 -10.93 23.62 22.28
N GLY A 173 -11.34 24.79 21.80
CA GLY A 173 -12.13 25.76 22.57
C GLY A 173 -11.32 26.69 23.48
N TYR A 174 -9.99 26.59 23.48
CA TYR A 174 -9.09 27.51 24.18
C TYR A 174 -8.20 28.24 23.19
N HIS A 175 -7.70 29.41 23.58
CA HIS A 175 -6.83 30.21 22.73
C HIS A 175 -5.53 30.61 23.44
N ILE A 176 -4.50 30.81 22.62
CA ILE A 176 -3.25 31.44 22.99
C ILE A 176 -3.02 32.55 21.96
N TYR A 177 -2.57 33.70 22.45
CA TYR A 177 -2.27 34.87 21.66
C TYR A 177 -0.77 35.12 21.63
N ASP A 178 -0.29 35.52 20.47
CA ASP A 178 1.05 36.07 20.31
C ASP A 178 1.05 37.19 19.27
N ASP A 179 2.05 38.06 19.35
CA ASP A 179 2.22 39.20 18.44
C ASP A 179 3.70 39.50 18.21
N SER A 180 4.01 40.62 17.54
CA SER A 180 5.39 41.03 17.26
C SER A 180 6.25 41.28 18.51
N PHE A 181 5.69 41.23 19.72
CA PHE A 181 6.43 41.31 20.98
C PHE A 181 6.80 39.95 21.57
N ASN A 182 6.45 38.83 20.91
CA ASN A 182 6.78 37.45 21.34
C ASN A 182 6.41 37.20 22.82
N ARG A 183 5.13 37.40 23.14
CA ARG A 183 4.62 37.38 24.52
C ARG A 183 4.53 35.97 25.08
N THR A 184 4.13 35.02 24.25
CA THR A 184 4.01 33.62 24.63
C THR A 184 5.38 32.94 24.57
N THR A 185 5.77 32.23 25.63
CA THR A 185 7.11 31.63 25.77
C THR A 185 7.06 30.21 26.35
N PHE A 186 8.04 29.39 25.95
CA PHE A 186 8.30 28.03 26.42
C PHE A 186 9.81 27.83 26.63
#